data_AF-A0A7X4F8Z4-F1
#
_entry.id   AF-A0A7X4F8Z4-F1
#
_cell.length_a   1.000
_cell.length_b   1.000
_cell.length_c   1.000
_cell.angle_alpha   90.00
_cell.angle_beta   90.00
_cell.angle_gamma   90.00
#
_symmetry.space_group_name_H-M   'P 1'
#
loop_
_entity.id
_entity.type
_entity.pdbx_description
1 polymer ?
#
loop_
_entity_poly.entity_id
_entity_poly.type
_entity_poly.pdbx_seq_one_letter_code
_entity_poly.pdbx_strand_id
1 'polypeptide(L)'
;MREMGNWREYQRERLANDPEAAIDYLQLTVEEYLADGDLPFFLKGLRTFIESQGGIAEICKRTDIEPEILLDALSNEDARRLDILNTILNTFECRLPLQHKADANFSVKPERKSFIT
;
A
#
# COMPACT_ATOMS: atom_id res chain seq x y z
N MET A 1 7.57 16.43 -32.38
CA MET A 1 7.43 15.93 -30.99
C MET A 1 6.05 15.31 -30.90
N ARG A 2 5.92 14.05 -30.46
CA ARG A 2 4.60 13.55 -30.05
C ARG A 2 4.21 14.41 -28.85
N GLU A 3 3.04 15.05 -28.90
CA GLU A 3 2.43 15.55 -27.68
C GLU A 3 2.38 14.37 -26.72
N MET A 4 3.14 14.41 -25.63
CA MET A 4 3.01 13.40 -24.60
C MET A 4 1.60 13.58 -24.06
N GLY A 5 0.67 12.76 -24.56
CA GLY A 5 -0.61 12.52 -23.91
C GLY A 5 -0.33 12.43 -22.41
N ASN A 6 -1.06 13.23 -21.65
CA ASN A 6 -0.99 13.44 -20.20
C ASN A 6 -0.10 12.41 -19.48
N TRP A 7 0.96 12.83 -18.78
CA TRP A 7 1.86 11.91 -18.03
C TRP A 7 1.12 10.80 -17.26
N ARG A 8 -0.08 11.10 -16.73
CA ARG A 8 -0.96 10.11 -16.10
C ARG A 8 -1.47 9.01 -17.05
N GLU A 9 -1.85 9.37 -18.27
CA GLU A 9 -2.28 8.43 -19.31
C GLU A 9 -1.12 7.50 -19.71
N TYR A 10 0.06 8.06 -19.97
CA TYR A 10 1.27 7.27 -20.22
C TYR A 10 1.57 6.32 -19.05
N GLN A 11 1.53 6.82 -17.81
CA GLN A 11 1.79 6.00 -16.63
C GLN A 11 0.74 4.89 -16.51
N ARG A 12 -0.54 5.20 -16.69
CA ARG A 12 -1.62 4.20 -16.64
C ARG A 12 -1.43 3.12 -17.71
N GLU A 13 -1.10 3.51 -18.94
CA GLU A 13 -0.82 2.55 -20.02
C GLU A 13 0.41 1.69 -19.72
N ARG A 14 1.48 2.27 -19.18
CA ARG A 14 2.68 1.53 -18.78
C ARG A 14 2.33 0.46 -17.76
N LEU A 15 1.64 0.83 -16.69
CA LEU A 15 1.25 -0.08 -15.61
C LEU A 15 0.22 -1.14 -16.07
N ALA A 16 -0.62 -0.82 -17.06
CA ALA A 16 -1.57 -1.78 -17.61
C ALA A 16 -0.90 -2.87 -18.47
N ASN A 17 0.24 -2.55 -19.11
CA ASN A 17 0.95 -3.46 -20.02
C ASN A 17 2.11 -4.20 -19.35
N ASP A 18 2.55 -3.76 -18.17
CA ASP A 18 3.68 -4.31 -17.43
C ASP A 18 3.27 -4.61 -15.99
N PRO A 19 2.87 -5.88 -15.70
CA PRO A 19 2.45 -6.29 -14.37
C PRO A 19 3.53 -6.09 -13.30
N GLU A 20 4.81 -6.30 -13.63
CA GLU A 20 5.92 -6.12 -12.68
C GLU A 20 6.04 -4.64 -12.31
N ALA A 21 6.00 -3.76 -13.30
CA ALA A 21 5.98 -2.32 -13.05
C ALA A 21 4.75 -1.86 -12.25
N ALA A 22 3.60 -2.52 -12.40
CA ALA A 22 2.40 -2.25 -11.62
C ALA A 22 2.57 -2.61 -10.14
N ILE A 23 3.17 -3.77 -9.86
CA ILE A 23 3.49 -4.20 -8.50
C ILE A 23 4.53 -3.28 -7.85
N ASP A 24 5.61 -2.97 -8.57
CA ASP A 24 6.65 -2.06 -8.09
C ASP A 24 6.07 -0.68 -7.77
N TYR A 25 5.16 -0.19 -8.62
CA TYR A 25 4.49 1.09 -8.40
C TYR A 25 3.60 1.09 -7.17
N LEU A 26 2.81 0.02 -6.97
CA LEU A 26 1.97 -0.13 -5.77
C LEU A 26 2.84 -0.22 -4.51
N GLN A 27 3.92 -1.00 -4.56
CA GLN A 27 4.83 -1.15 -3.43
C GLN A 27 5.52 0.17 -3.07
N LEU A 28 6.04 0.91 -4.05
CA LEU A 28 6.62 2.24 -3.83
C LEU A 28 5.62 3.20 -3.19
N THR A 29 4.37 3.21 -3.68
CA THR A 29 3.30 4.07 -3.15
C THR A 29 3.05 3.78 -1.65
N VAL A 30 3.09 2.50 -1.26
CA VAL A 30 2.97 2.10 0.15
C VAL A 30 4.20 2.47 0.96
N GLU A 31 5.40 2.29 0.41
CA GLU A 31 6.66 2.64 1.07
C GLU A 31 6.74 4.14 1.39
N GLU A 32 6.36 4.99 0.43
CA GLU A 32 6.29 6.44 0.62
C GLU A 32 5.28 6.81 1.71
N TYR A 33 4.07 6.23 1.66
CA TYR A 33 3.05 6.45 2.69
C TYR A 33 3.51 6.04 4.09
N LEU A 34 4.20 4.91 4.22
CA LEU A 34 4.74 4.47 5.52
C LEU A 34 5.88 5.37 6.02
N ALA A 35 6.59 6.05 5.11
CA ALA A 35 7.69 6.93 5.45
C ALA A 35 7.22 8.32 5.92
N ASP A 36 6.22 8.91 5.26
CA ASP A 36 5.81 10.30 5.50
C ASP A 36 4.37 10.48 6.02
N GLY A 37 3.52 9.44 5.90
CA GLY A 37 2.11 9.50 6.28
C GLY A 37 1.22 10.31 5.33
N ASP A 38 1.67 10.67 4.12
CA ASP A 38 0.90 11.45 3.14
C ASP A 38 -0.22 10.61 2.51
N LEU A 39 -1.35 10.55 3.22
CA LEU A 39 -2.53 9.82 2.78
C LEU A 39 -3.10 10.34 1.44
N PRO A 40 -3.24 11.66 1.19
CA PRO A 40 -3.69 12.16 -0.11
C PRO A 40 -2.82 11.68 -1.28
N PHE A 41 -1.50 11.69 -1.13
CA PHE A 41 -0.58 11.19 -2.15
C PHE A 41 -0.74 9.68 -2.36
N PHE A 42 -0.79 8.92 -1.27
CA PHE A 42 -1.02 7.47 -1.29
C PHE A 42 -2.31 7.11 -2.05
N LEU A 43 -3.44 7.74 -1.72
CA LEU A 43 -4.74 7.45 -2.33
C LEU A 43 -4.74 7.78 -3.83
N LYS A 44 -4.00 8.79 -4.25
CA LYS A 44 -3.83 9.12 -5.67
C LYS A 44 -3.01 8.07 -6.41
N GLY A 45 -1.93 7.57 -5.79
CA GLY A 45 -1.14 6.47 -6.33
C GLY A 45 -1.97 5.19 -6.44
N LEU A 46 -2.68 4.82 -5.37
CA LEU A 46 -3.54 3.65 -5.35
C LEU A 46 -4.64 3.71 -6.43
N ARG A 47 -5.28 4.87 -6.64
CA ARG A 47 -6.26 5.05 -7.73
C ARG A 47 -5.61 4.85 -9.10
N THR A 48 -4.40 5.36 -9.30
CA THR A 48 -3.65 5.17 -10.56
C THR A 48 -3.37 3.69 -10.82
N PHE A 49 -2.97 2.95 -9.78
CA PHE A 49 -2.81 1.50 -9.86
C PHE A 49 -4.14 0.83 -10.23
N ILE A 50 -5.22 1.09 -9.48
CA ILE A 50 -6.55 0.50 -9.72
C ILE A 50 -7.01 0.75 -11.17
N GLU A 51 -6.90 1.99 -11.67
CA GLU A 51 -7.27 2.34 -13.04
C GLU A 51 -6.43 1.62 -14.10
N SER A 52 -5.14 1.40 -13.83
CA SER A 52 -4.27 0.62 -14.72
C SER A 52 -4.65 -0.86 -14.77
N GLN A 53 -5.19 -1.40 -13.67
CA GLN A 53 -5.56 -2.80 -13.53
C GLN A 53 -6.98 -3.12 -14.04
N GLY A 54 -7.62 -2.22 -14.80
CA GLY A 54 -9.00 -2.40 -15.29
C GLY A 54 -10.07 -1.74 -14.42
N GLY A 55 -9.66 -0.94 -13.43
CA GLY A 55 -10.54 -0.14 -12.59
C GLY A 55 -11.14 -0.91 -11.41
N ILE A 56 -12.06 -0.25 -10.70
CA ILE A 56 -12.73 -0.76 -9.50
C ILE A 56 -13.37 -2.13 -9.74
N ALA A 57 -14.06 -2.29 -10.87
CA ALA A 57 -14.77 -3.54 -11.18
C ALA A 57 -13.81 -4.74 -11.32
N GLU A 58 -12.62 -4.53 -11.89
CA GLU A 58 -11.65 -5.61 -12.04
C GLU A 58 -10.95 -5.93 -10.72
N ILE A 59 -10.62 -4.91 -9.93
CA ILE A 59 -10.07 -5.11 -8.58
C ILE A 59 -11.05 -5.88 -7.69
N CYS A 60 -12.31 -5.46 -7.63
CA CYS A 60 -13.35 -6.14 -6.85
C CYS A 60 -13.50 -7.62 -7.21
N LYS A 61 -13.40 -7.98 -8.49
CA LYS A 61 -13.45 -9.38 -8.92
C LYS A 61 -12.24 -10.19 -8.45
N ARG A 62 -11.05 -9.58 -8.41
CA ARG A 62 -9.82 -10.27 -8.02
C ARG A 62 -9.68 -10.40 -6.50
N THR A 63 -10.20 -9.43 -5.76
CA THR A 63 -10.06 -9.37 -4.29
C THR A 63 -11.30 -9.87 -3.53
N ASP A 64 -12.41 -10.14 -4.22
CA ASP A 64 -13.72 -10.46 -3.62
C ASP A 64 -14.25 -9.34 -2.68
N ILE A 65 -13.88 -8.09 -2.95
CA ILE A 65 -14.33 -6.91 -2.19
C ILE A 65 -15.54 -6.29 -2.89
N GLU A 66 -16.58 -5.96 -2.13
CA GLU A 66 -17.73 -5.24 -2.67
C GLU A 66 -17.35 -3.83 -3.16
N PRO A 67 -17.86 -3.36 -4.31
CA PRO A 67 -17.50 -2.06 -4.88
C PRO A 67 -17.74 -0.88 -3.94
N GLU A 68 -18.81 -0.91 -3.15
CA GLU A 68 -19.12 0.13 -2.16
C GLU A 68 -18.04 0.21 -1.07
N ILE A 69 -17.60 -0.95 -0.57
CA ILE A 69 -16.55 -1.06 0.44
C ILE A 69 -15.22 -0.51 -0.10
N LEU A 70 -14.87 -0.84 -1.35
CA LEU A 70 -13.64 -0.34 -1.97
C LEU A 70 -13.70 1.18 -2.22
N LEU A 71 -14.85 1.70 -2.67
CA LEU A 71 -15.03 3.14 -2.90
C LEU A 71 -14.99 3.94 -1.59
N ASP A 72 -15.57 3.40 -0.52
CA ASP A 72 -15.53 3.97 0.82
C ASP A 72 -14.10 4.05 1.33
N ALA A 73 -13.31 2.98 1.21
CA ALA A 73 -11.90 2.95 1.60
C ALA A 73 -11.04 3.98 0.85
N LEU A 74 -11.33 4.20 -0.42
CA LEU A 74 -10.65 5.21 -1.24
C LEU A 74 -11.05 6.65 -0.89
N SER A 75 -12.09 6.83 -0.08
CA SER A 75 -12.69 8.13 0.23
C SER A 75 -12.59 8.51 1.71
N ASN A 76 -12.56 7.54 2.64
CA ASN A 76 -12.74 7.77 4.08
C ASN A 76 -11.64 7.19 4.99
N GLU A 77 -11.24 8.02 5.98
CA GLU A 77 -10.28 7.91 7.10
C GLU A 77 -10.14 6.61 7.93
N ASP A 78 -10.85 5.53 7.63
CA ASP A 78 -11.23 4.60 8.72
C ASP A 78 -10.37 3.34 8.84
N ALA A 79 -10.40 2.69 10.01
CA ALA A 79 -9.64 1.47 10.30
C ALA A 79 -9.90 0.33 9.29
N ARG A 80 -11.12 0.27 8.72
CA ARG A 80 -11.48 -0.68 7.65
C ARG A 80 -10.61 -0.51 6.40
N ARG A 81 -10.07 0.68 6.15
CA ARG A 81 -9.16 0.92 5.02
C ARG A 81 -7.92 0.05 5.13
N LEU A 82 -7.33 -0.10 6.32
CA LEU A 82 -6.12 -0.91 6.48
C LEU A 82 -6.38 -2.38 6.12
N ASP A 83 -7.54 -2.92 6.47
CA ASP A 83 -7.93 -4.29 6.12
C ASP A 83 -8.11 -4.47 4.59
N ILE A 84 -8.69 -3.46 3.93
CA ILE A 84 -8.89 -3.44 2.48
C ILE A 84 -7.55 -3.30 1.75
N LEU A 85 -6.67 -2.43 2.23
CA LEU A 85 -5.32 -2.29 1.70
C LEU A 85 -4.54 -3.58 1.87
N ASN A 86 -4.62 -4.22 3.03
CA ASN A 86 -3.97 -5.50 3.26
C ASN A 86 -4.50 -6.59 2.32
N THR A 87 -5.82 -6.65 2.09
CA THR A 87 -6.43 -7.58 1.12
C THR A 87 -5.91 -7.33 -0.30
N ILE A 88 -5.87 -6.08 -0.74
CA ILE A 88 -5.32 -5.71 -2.06
C ILE A 88 -3.85 -6.13 -2.15
N LEU A 89 -3.01 -5.72 -1.19
CA LEU A 89 -1.57 -6.02 -1.21
C LEU A 89 -1.28 -7.51 -1.21
N ASN A 90 -2.01 -8.31 -0.41
CA ASN A 90 -1.85 -9.76 -0.39
C ASN A 90 -2.29 -10.42 -1.70
N THR A 91 -3.37 -9.92 -2.33
CA THR A 91 -3.85 -10.43 -3.63
C THR A 91 -2.85 -10.19 -4.75
N PHE A 92 -2.12 -9.07 -4.69
CA PHE A 92 -1.12 -8.69 -5.67
C PHE A 92 0.31 -9.09 -5.28
N GLU A 93 0.46 -9.93 -4.25
CA GLU A 93 1.76 -10.42 -3.74
C GLU A 93 2.75 -9.29 -3.39
N CYS A 94 2.25 -8.09 -3.08
CA CYS A 94 3.07 -6.96 -2.67
C CYS A 94 3.72 -7.24 -1.32
N ARG A 95 5.04 -7.18 -1.27
CA ARG A 95 5.78 -7.36 -0.03
C ARG A 95 5.81 -6.04 0.73
N LEU A 96 5.09 -5.97 1.84
CA LEU A 96 5.27 -4.88 2.78
C LEU A 96 6.68 -4.96 3.36
N PRO A 97 7.51 -3.91 3.24
CA PRO A 97 8.72 -3.85 4.04
C PRO A 97 8.27 -3.74 5.50
N LEU A 98 8.50 -4.81 6.27
CA LEU A 98 8.38 -4.75 7.71
C LEU A 98 9.39 -3.72 8.20
N GLN A 99 8.95 -2.47 8.39
CA GLN A 99 9.76 -1.49 9.11
C GLN A 99 9.87 -1.98 10.54
N HIS A 100 10.95 -2.69 10.82
CA HIS A 100 11.35 -3.04 12.17
C HIS A 100 11.77 -1.74 12.85
N LYS A 101 10.82 -1.02 13.45
CA LYS A 101 11.12 0.06 14.39
C LYS A 101 11.42 -0.56 15.76
N ALA A 102 12.43 -1.43 15.82
CA ALA A 102 13.28 -1.51 17.00
C ALA A 102 14.25 -0.32 16.85
N ASP A 103 14.32 0.66 17.74
CA ASP A 103 14.61 0.48 19.15
C ASP A 103 13.86 1.51 20.01
N ALA A 104 12.83 1.07 20.72
CA ALA A 104 12.44 1.73 21.97
C ALA A 104 13.12 0.95 23.11
N ASN A 105 14.17 1.56 23.68
CA ASN A 105 14.91 1.12 24.86
C ASN A 105 13.99 0.55 25.96
N PHE A 106 13.79 -0.77 25.98
CA PHE A 106 13.41 -1.46 27.21
C PHE A 106 14.69 -1.83 27.97
N SER A 107 15.22 -0.83 28.69
CA SER A 107 16.21 -1.04 29.74
C SER A 107 15.55 -1.82 30.88
N VAL A 108 15.50 -3.14 30.75
CA VAL A 108 15.25 -4.02 31.90
C VAL A 108 16.58 -4.17 32.60
N LYS A 109 16.76 -3.44 33.70
CA LYS A 109 17.89 -3.64 34.62
C LYS A 109 17.86 -5.08 35.11
N PRO A 110 18.96 -5.85 35.07
CA PRO A 110 19.00 -7.16 35.68
C PRO A 110 18.96 -7.00 37.20
N GLU A 111 17.88 -7.49 37.83
CA GLU A 111 17.84 -7.73 39.27
C GLU A 111 18.93 -8.74 39.64
N ARG A 112 19.90 -8.28 40.44
CA ARG A 112 20.91 -9.16 41.05
C ARG A 112 20.23 -10.02 42.11
N LYS A 113 20.02 -11.30 41.84
CA LYS A 113 19.86 -12.29 42.92
C LYS A 113 21.26 -12.65 43.44
N SER A 114 21.67 -12.00 44.53
CA SER A 114 22.76 -12.49 45.37
C SER A 114 22.32 -13.81 46.00
N PHE A 115 22.88 -14.92 45.51
CA PHE A 115 22.92 -16.16 46.28
C PHE A 115 24.16 -16.10 47.16
N ILE A 116 23.96 -15.95 48.46
CA ILE A 116 25.00 -16.14 49.47
C ILE A 116 24.81 -17.57 49.99
N THR A 117 25.86 -18.36 49.80
CA THR A 117 26.28 -19.64 50.41
C THR A 117 25.29 -20.40 51.29
#